data_AF-A0A7K2DI10-F1
#
_entry.id   AF-A0A7K2DI10-F1
#
_cell.length_a   1.000
_cell.length_b   1.000
_cell.length_c   1.000
_cell.angle_alpha   90.00
_cell.angle_beta   90.00
_cell.angle_gamma   90.00
#
_symmetry.space_group_name_H-M   'P 1'
#
loop_
_entity.id
_entity.type
_entity.pdbx_description
1 polymer ?
#
loop_
_entity_poly.entity_id
_entity_poly.type
_entity_poly.pdbx_seq_one_letter_code
_entity_poly.pdbx_strand_id
1 'polypeptide(L)' 'TARRMVLGELPSLLDPPSGCRYRTRCPYATAQCAEAEPPPEPVGRAGGLHMVRCHHWRTIVSAAPEPQESATSQELAI' A
#
# COMPACT_ATOMS: atom_id res chain seq x y z
N THR A 1 0.19 20.98 1.47
CA THR A 1 -0.04 19.67 0.82
C THR A 1 -1.41 19.17 1.20
N ALA A 2 -2.35 19.07 0.26
CA ALA A 2 -3.74 18.72 0.56
C ALA A 2 -3.88 17.20 0.79
N ARG A 3 -4.35 16.80 1.98
CA ARG A 3 -4.74 15.41 2.27
C ARG A 3 -6.00 15.06 1.48
N ARG A 4 -5.99 13.95 0.75
CA ARG A 4 -7.18 13.45 0.05
C ARG A 4 -8.07 12.71 1.03
N MET A 5 -9.31 13.18 1.21
CA MET A 5 -10.33 12.44 1.95
C MET A 5 -10.69 11.17 1.20
N VAL A 6 -10.65 10.03 1.89
CA VAL A 6 -11.21 8.77 1.39
C VAL A 6 -12.72 8.87 1.57
N LEU A 7 -13.46 8.94 0.48
CA LEU A 7 -14.92 9.00 0.49
C LEU A 7 -15.48 7.58 0.47
N GLY A 8 -16.49 7.30 1.31
CA GLY A 8 -17.25 6.03 1.32
C GLY A 8 -17.21 5.26 2.64
N GLU A 9 -18.12 4.30 2.78
CA GLU A 9 -18.35 3.50 4.00
C GLU A 9 -17.41 2.30 4.09
N LEU A 10 -16.86 2.02 5.30
CA LEU A 10 -15.93 0.90 5.52
C LEU A 10 -16.59 -0.42 5.07
N PRO A 11 -15.97 -1.21 4.18
CA PRO A 11 -16.57 -2.46 3.75
C PRO A 11 -16.62 -3.44 4.93
N SER A 12 -17.64 -4.30 4.90
CA SER A 12 -17.76 -5.42 5.85
C SER A 12 -16.46 -6.21 5.93
N LEU A 13 -16.02 -6.53 7.15
CA LEU A 13 -14.89 -7.44 7.36
C LEU A 13 -15.27 -8.91 7.11
N LEU A 14 -16.57 -9.22 7.16
CA LEU A 14 -17.09 -10.57 6.94
C LEU A 14 -17.20 -10.91 5.45
N ASP A 15 -17.46 -9.90 4.62
CA ASP A 15 -17.69 -10.07 3.18
C ASP A 15 -16.68 -9.22 2.36
N PRO A 16 -15.39 -9.56 2.38
CA PRO A 16 -14.40 -8.84 1.61
C PRO A 16 -14.64 -9.00 0.10
N PRO A 17 -14.32 -7.97 -0.71
CA PRO A 17 -14.35 -8.12 -2.16
C PRO A 17 -13.37 -9.21 -2.60
N SER A 18 -13.73 -9.98 -3.63
CA SER A 18 -12.82 -10.94 -4.25
C SER A 18 -11.54 -10.28 -4.82
N GLY A 19 -10.50 -11.08 -5.07
CA GLY A 19 -9.24 -10.55 -5.59
C GLY A 19 -8.60 -9.51 -4.67
N CYS A 20 -8.29 -8.32 -5.20
CA CYS A 20 -7.71 -7.22 -4.42
C CYS A 20 -8.73 -6.62 -3.43
N ARG A 21 -8.41 -6.71 -2.13
CA ARG A 21 -9.23 -6.18 -1.02
C ARG A 21 -9.60 -4.69 -1.16
N TYR A 22 -8.78 -3.93 -1.88
CA TYR A 22 -8.96 -2.48 -2.05
C TYR A 22 -9.74 -2.08 -3.32
N ARG A 23 -10.11 -3.04 -4.19
CA ARG A 23 -10.66 -2.74 -5.53
C ARG A 23 -11.91 -1.86 -5.52
N THR A 24 -12.76 -1.96 -4.50
CA THR A 24 -14.02 -1.21 -4.40
C THR A 24 -13.82 0.26 -4.03
N ARG A 25 -12.59 0.63 -3.64
CA ARG A 25 -12.21 1.97 -3.19
C ARG A 25 -10.97 2.53 -3.89
N CYS A 26 -10.26 1.70 -4.66
CA CYS A 26 -9.06 2.11 -5.39
C CYS A 26 -9.46 2.87 -6.65
N PRO A 27 -9.03 4.13 -6.84
CA PRO A 27 -9.32 4.90 -8.05
C PRO A 27 -8.58 4.36 -9.29
N TYR A 28 -7.67 3.42 -9.12
CA TYR A 28 -6.88 2.77 -10.17
C TYR A 28 -7.27 1.30 -10.37
N ALA A 29 -8.44 0.87 -9.87
CA ALA A 29 -8.87 -0.52 -10.00
C ALA A 29 -9.09 -0.91 -11.47
N THR A 30 -8.74 -2.15 -11.82
CA THR A 30 -8.90 -2.76 -13.15
C THR A 30 -9.62 -4.11 -13.02
N ALA A 31 -9.99 -4.74 -14.14
CA ALA A 31 -10.63 -6.07 -14.14
C ALA A 31 -9.79 -7.13 -13.39
N GLN A 32 -8.47 -7.12 -13.60
CA GLN A 32 -7.53 -8.00 -12.90
C GLN A 32 -7.60 -7.88 -11.38
N CYS A 33 -7.91 -6.69 -10.85
CA CYS A 33 -8.09 -6.48 -9.41
C CYS A 33 -9.30 -7.21 -8.83
N ALA A 34 -10.30 -7.55 -9.66
CA ALA A 34 -11.45 -8.33 -9.22
C ALA A 34 -11.21 -9.85 -9.28
N GLU A 35 -10.38 -10.27 -10.22
CA GLU A 35 -10.14 -11.68 -10.54
C GLU A 35 -9.08 -12.31 -9.61
N ALA A 36 -8.03 -11.57 -9.24
CA ALA A 36 -6.91 -12.12 -8.50
C ALA A 36 -6.39 -11.18 -7.40
N GLU A 37 -5.96 -11.78 -6.29
CA GLU A 37 -5.21 -11.08 -5.25
C GLU A 37 -3.77 -10.85 -5.73
N PRO A 38 -3.24 -9.61 -5.66
CA PRO A 38 -1.88 -9.33 -6.08
C PRO A 38 -0.84 -10.05 -5.20
N PRO A 39 0.20 -10.66 -5.81
CA PRO A 39 1.29 -11.25 -5.05
C PRO A 39 2.09 -10.16 -4.31
N PRO A 40 2.76 -10.52 -3.19
CA PRO A 40 3.67 -9.62 -2.52
C PRO A 40 4.94 -9.41 -3.38
N GLU A 41 5.28 -8.16 -3.65
CA GLU A 41 6.50 -7.78 -4.37
C GLU A 41 7.37 -6.86 -3.50
N PRO A 42 8.70 -7.04 -3.47
CA PRO A 42 9.58 -6.15 -2.73
C PRO A 42 9.66 -4.77 -3.38
N VAL A 43 9.64 -3.71 -2.57
CA VAL A 43 9.84 -2.32 -3.01
C VAL A 43 10.97 -1.67 -2.21
N GLY A 44 11.78 -0.82 -2.86
CA GLY A 44 12.90 -0.13 -2.22
C GLY A 44 14.28 -0.70 -2.58
N ARG A 45 15.32 -0.23 -1.86
CA ARG A 45 16.72 -0.63 -2.10
C ARG A 45 16.98 -2.07 -1.66
N ALA A 46 18.02 -2.67 -2.23
CA ALA A 46 18.50 -4.00 -1.85
C ALA A 46 18.73 -4.05 -0.32
N GLY A 47 18.02 -4.96 0.36
CA GLY A 47 18.05 -5.14 1.81
C GLY A 47 16.80 -4.64 2.57
N GLY A 48 15.84 -3.99 1.90
CA GLY A 48 14.59 -3.54 2.52
C GLY A 48 13.54 -4.67 2.67
N LEU A 49 12.78 -4.65 3.78
CA LEU A 49 11.67 -5.57 4.07
C LEU A 49 10.30 -5.08 3.56
N HIS A 50 10.26 -4.00 2.80
CA HIS A 50 9.00 -3.40 2.38
C HIS A 50 8.41 -4.21 1.22
N MET A 51 7.18 -4.69 1.41
CA MET A 51 6.44 -5.45 0.41
C MET A 51 5.18 -4.70 -0.03
N VAL A 52 4.87 -4.75 -1.31
CA VAL A 52 3.64 -4.21 -1.90
C VAL A 52 2.77 -5.33 -2.44
N ARG A 53 1.44 -5.15 -2.35
CA ARG A 53 0.44 -6.05 -2.93
C ARG A 53 -0.50 -5.24 -3.82
N CYS A 54 -0.02 -4.86 -4.99
CA CYS A 54 -0.78 -4.08 -5.97
C CYS A 54 -0.39 -4.50 -7.38
N HIS A 55 -1.36 -4.78 -8.26
CA HIS A 55 -1.08 -5.16 -9.65
C HIS A 55 -0.39 -4.05 -10.47
N HIS A 56 -0.52 -2.79 -10.02
CA HIS A 56 -0.15 -1.59 -10.80
C HIS A 56 0.85 -0.68 -10.09
N TRP A 57 1.55 -1.16 -9.05
CA TRP A 57 2.43 -0.31 -8.25
C TRP A 57 3.59 0.32 -9.03
N ARG A 58 4.06 -0.35 -10.10
CA ARG A 58 5.15 0.15 -10.95
C ARG A 58 4.72 1.29 -11.87
N THR A 59 3.43 1.37 -12.20
CA THR A 59 2.88 2.31 -13.19
C THR A 59 2.12 3.46 -12.53
N ILE A 60 1.55 3.23 -11.35
CA ILE A 60 0.92 4.28 -10.54
C ILE A 60 2.02 4.99 -9.77
N VAL A 61 2.41 6.17 -10.25
CA VAL A 61 3.33 7.05 -9.53
C VAL A 61 2.54 7.73 -8.41
N SER A 62 2.38 7.05 -7.27
CA SER A 62 2.05 7.75 -6.04
C SER A 62 3.30 8.51 -5.62
N ALA A 63 3.24 9.83 -5.53
CA ALA A 63 4.32 10.64 -4.97
C ALA A 63 4.52 10.25 -3.49
N ALA A 64 5.28 9.17 -3.25
CA ALA A 64 5.73 8.82 -1.92
C ALA A 64 6.87 9.80 -1.58
N PRO A 65 6.79 10.56 -0.48
CA PRO A 65 7.97 11.22 0.04
C PRO A 65 8.98 10.12 0.43
N GLU A 66 10.26 10.40 0.18
CA GLU A 66 11.37 9.49 0.49
C GLU A 66 11.27 8.95 1.93
N PRO A 67 11.63 7.68 2.18
CA PRO A 67 11.59 7.11 3.52
C PRO A 67 12.45 7.95 4.46
N GLN A 68 11.81 8.58 5.44
CA GLN A 68 12.52 9.31 6.49
C GLN A 68 13.09 8.28 7.48
N GLU A 69 14.34 7.93 7.23
CA GLU A 69 15.24 7.20 8.11
C GLU A 69 15.47 8.06 9.37
N SER A 70 14.63 7.96 10.40
CA SER A 70 14.96 8.40 11.77
C SER A 70 13.83 8.17 12.77
N ALA A 71 13.98 7.13 13.58
CA ALA A 71 13.48 7.11 14.95
C ALA A 71 14.30 6.13 15.80
N THR A 72 15.45 6.63 16.28
CA THR A 72 16.10 6.40 17.58
C THR A 72 15.89 5.08 18.32
N SER A 73 16.99 4.38 18.62
CA SER A 73 17.20 3.68 19.90
C SER A 73 18.69 3.35 20.13
N GLN A 74 19.17 3.65 21.35
CA GLN A 74 20.45 3.28 22.01
C GLN A 74 21.63 4.22 21.66
N GLU A 75 22.29 4.88 22.63
CA GLU A 75 22.67 4.40 23.96
C GLU A 75 22.72 5.52 25.02
N LEU A 76 22.22 5.18 26.21
CA LEU A 76 22.39 5.87 27.47
C LEU A 76 23.70 5.33 28.08
N ALA A 77 24.74 6.15 28.18
CA ALA A 77 25.94 5.80 28.94
C ALA A 77 26.21 6.90 29.98
N ILE A 78 26.07 6.46 31.23
CA ILE A 78 26.63 7.07 32.43
C ILE A 78 28.16 7.04 32.33
#